data_AF-A0A1K2IQW6-F1
#
_entry.id   AF-A0A1K2IQW6-F1
#
_cell.length_a   1.000
_cell.length_b   1.000
_cell.length_c   1.000
_cell.angle_alpha   90.00
_cell.angle_beta   90.00
_cell.angle_gamma   90.00
#
_symmetry.space_group_name_H-M   'P 1'
#
loop_
_entity.id
_entity.type
_entity.pdbx_description
1 polymer ?
#
loop_
_entity_poly.entity_id
_entity_poly.type
_entity_poly.pdbx_seq_one_letter_code
_entity_poly.pdbx_strand_id
1 'polypeptide(L)'
;MKKIFFLISIIPMLAFGQIPVTDAAANATLGMINSQLLQTNMQIKSMGVQLTTMNQNLDRLISLLEKNNNLTSKSKEILKEELEAKKTAPDYVMKSTELITVVNLKNKILEAYRASQQSVRAFENLDKEESKEFFTYIANAVMKTTDLFKQCKTILYTRSIIQPEERLKKIDEISIKLTEIFDNLITYEKKLKQLNSTRDIRKTLIDLNKN
;
A
#
# COMPACT_ATOMS: atom_id res chain seq x y z
N MET A 1 104.30 63.20 0.13
CA MET A 1 103.91 62.97 1.54
C MET A 1 102.65 63.72 2.01
N LYS A 2 101.72 64.18 1.14
CA LYS A 2 100.40 64.71 1.56
C LYS A 2 99.26 63.68 1.46
N LYS A 3 99.39 62.67 0.59
CA LYS A 3 98.36 61.64 0.36
C LYS A 3 98.29 60.56 1.44
N ILE A 4 99.39 60.29 2.15
CA ILE A 4 99.45 59.27 3.21
C ILE A 4 98.78 59.77 4.51
N PHE A 5 98.93 61.06 4.83
CA PHE A 5 98.32 61.65 6.02
C PHE A 5 96.78 61.69 5.94
N PHE A 6 96.23 61.87 4.74
CA PHE A 6 94.79 61.86 4.52
C PHE A 6 94.17 60.46 4.68
N LEU A 7 94.93 59.40 4.34
CA LEU A 7 94.47 58.02 4.51
C LEU A 7 94.44 57.59 5.98
N ILE A 8 95.38 58.06 6.80
CA ILE A 8 95.45 57.70 8.22
C ILE A 8 94.33 58.38 9.04
N SER A 9 93.89 59.57 8.67
CA SER A 9 92.79 60.27 9.36
C SER A 9 91.39 59.72 9.07
N ILE A 10 91.20 58.88 8.04
CA ILE A 10 89.88 58.31 7.68
C ILE A 10 89.63 56.97 8.39
N ILE A 11 90.69 56.24 8.76
CA ILE A 11 90.59 54.92 9.38
C ILE A 11 89.83 54.92 10.72
N PRO A 12 89.97 55.92 11.62
CA PRO A 12 89.19 55.93 12.86
C PRO A 12 87.68 56.19 12.62
N MET A 13 87.31 56.95 11.58
CA MET A 13 85.90 57.24 11.28
C MET A 13 85.14 56.02 10.77
N LEU A 14 85.83 55.06 10.14
CA LEU A 14 85.21 53.81 9.67
C LEU A 14 85.06 52.77 10.79
N ALA A 15 85.92 52.81 11.83
CA ALA A 15 85.87 51.86 12.93
C ALA A 15 84.81 52.20 14.00
N PHE A 16 84.47 53.48 14.19
CA PHE A 16 83.44 53.91 15.16
C PHE A 16 82.01 53.98 14.58
N GLY A 17 81.85 53.82 13.25
CA GLY A 17 80.52 53.81 12.60
C GLY A 17 79.77 52.46 12.67
N GLN A 18 80.40 51.40 13.20
CA GLN A 18 79.92 50.02 13.08
C GLN A 18 79.45 49.36 14.38
N ILE A 19 79.00 50.13 15.38
CA ILE A 19 78.39 49.55 16.60
C ILE A 19 76.93 49.99 16.90
N PRO A 20 76.24 50.90 16.16
CA PRO A 20 74.79 51.08 16.36
C PRO A 20 73.89 50.31 15.36
N VAL A 21 74.39 49.92 14.19
CA VAL A 21 73.54 49.39 13.10
C VAL A 21 73.29 47.88 13.17
N THR A 22 74.17 47.12 13.80
CA THR A 22 74.02 45.66 13.94
C THR A 22 72.92 45.31 14.95
N ASP A 23 72.79 46.11 16.02
CA ASP A 23 71.76 45.93 17.05
C ASP A 23 70.39 46.42 16.55
N ALA A 24 70.34 47.56 15.85
CA ALA A 24 69.10 48.05 15.24
C ALA A 24 68.56 47.12 14.14
N ALA A 25 69.43 46.55 13.30
CA ALA A 25 69.02 45.59 12.28
C ALA A 25 68.59 44.24 12.90
N ALA A 26 69.30 43.73 13.90
CA ALA A 26 68.89 42.53 14.63
C ALA A 26 67.54 42.73 15.34
N ASN A 27 67.34 43.87 16.03
CA ASN A 27 66.08 44.20 16.70
C ASN A 27 64.92 44.45 15.72
N ALA A 28 65.17 45.06 14.55
CA ALA A 28 64.18 45.18 13.49
C ALA A 28 63.79 43.81 12.91
N THR A 29 64.76 42.90 12.74
CA THR A 29 64.53 41.54 12.23
C THR A 29 63.78 40.69 13.25
N LEU A 30 64.14 40.80 14.54
CA LEU A 30 63.42 40.17 15.65
C LEU A 30 61.99 40.73 15.80
N GLY A 31 61.79 42.03 15.58
CA GLY A 31 60.47 42.66 15.55
C GLY A 31 59.59 42.14 14.41
N MET A 32 60.16 41.95 13.21
CA MET A 32 59.47 41.34 12.08
C MET A 32 59.11 39.86 12.35
N ILE A 33 60.03 39.08 12.92
CA ILE A 33 59.78 37.67 13.28
C ILE A 33 58.68 37.58 14.35
N ASN A 34 58.69 38.44 15.37
CA ASN A 34 57.63 38.50 16.38
C ASN A 34 56.27 38.88 15.78
N SER A 35 56.24 39.82 14.84
CA SER A 35 55.02 40.19 14.12
C SER A 35 54.46 39.04 13.28
N GLN A 36 55.33 38.32 12.57
CA GLN A 36 54.95 37.12 11.81
C GLN A 36 54.45 36.01 12.74
N LEU A 37 55.13 35.76 13.86
CA LEU A 37 54.73 34.75 14.85
C LEU A 37 53.39 35.09 15.51
N LEU A 38 53.13 36.36 15.81
CA LEU A 38 51.82 36.84 16.29
C LEU A 38 50.73 36.64 15.22
N GLN A 39 51.02 36.96 13.96
CA GLN A 39 50.10 36.74 12.85
C GLN A 39 49.77 35.26 12.67
N THR A 40 50.78 34.38 12.71
CA THR A 40 50.59 32.93 12.66
C THR A 40 49.80 32.42 13.87
N ASN A 41 50.07 32.90 15.08
CA ASN A 41 49.31 32.51 16.27
C ASN A 41 47.83 32.95 16.20
N MET A 42 47.55 34.15 15.68
CA MET A 42 46.19 34.61 15.43
C MET A 42 45.48 33.75 14.38
N GLN A 43 46.20 33.34 13.33
CA GLN A 43 45.68 32.45 12.29
C GLN A 43 45.39 31.04 12.81
N ILE A 44 46.28 30.47 13.63
CA ILE A 44 46.06 29.16 14.28
C ILE A 44 44.83 29.22 15.19
N LYS A 45 44.67 30.29 15.97
CA LYS A 45 43.51 30.49 16.84
C LYS A 45 42.21 30.60 16.04
N SER A 46 42.21 31.35 14.94
CA SER A 46 41.02 31.49 14.10
C SER A 46 40.65 30.17 13.42
N MET A 47 41.64 29.40 12.96
CA MET A 47 41.44 28.04 12.44
C MET A 47 40.86 27.11 13.51
N GLY A 48 41.32 27.19 14.76
CA GLY A 48 40.74 26.41 15.88
C GLY A 48 39.27 26.72 16.15
N VAL A 49 38.88 28.00 16.06
CA VAL A 49 37.47 28.43 16.17
C VAL A 49 36.64 27.90 15.00
N GLN A 50 37.17 27.95 13.78
CA GLN A 50 36.50 27.42 12.58
C GLN A 50 36.30 25.90 12.68
N LEU A 51 37.32 25.15 13.12
CA LEU A 51 37.23 23.70 13.33
C LEU A 51 36.18 23.35 14.39
N THR A 52 36.14 24.10 15.50
CA THR A 52 35.13 23.90 16.55
C THR A 52 33.71 24.13 16.02
N THR A 53 33.53 25.19 15.24
CA THR A 53 32.24 25.50 14.60
C THR A 53 31.85 24.44 13.58
N MET A 54 32.82 23.95 12.79
CA MET A 54 32.61 22.89 11.82
C MET A 54 32.19 21.58 12.51
N ASN A 55 32.84 21.20 13.61
CA ASN A 55 32.45 20.04 14.41
C ASN A 55 31.03 20.16 14.95
N GLN A 56 30.66 21.32 15.52
CA GLN A 56 29.29 21.56 15.98
C GLN A 56 28.25 21.46 14.85
N ASN A 57 28.60 21.91 13.64
CA ASN A 57 27.72 21.77 12.49
C ASN A 57 27.63 20.32 11.98
N LEU A 58 28.73 19.56 12.03
CA LEU A 58 28.73 18.13 11.70
C LEU A 58 27.89 17.33 12.68
N ASP A 59 27.99 17.60 13.98
CA ASP A 59 27.16 16.96 15.01
C ASP A 59 25.67 17.25 14.76
N ARG A 60 25.33 18.49 14.39
CA ARG A 60 23.97 18.86 13.99
C ARG A 60 23.52 18.12 12.73
N LEU A 61 24.38 17.99 11.72
CA LEU A 61 24.07 17.23 10.50
C LEU A 61 23.83 15.76 10.79
N ILE A 62 24.65 15.13 11.65
CA ILE A 62 24.45 13.74 12.08
C ILE A 62 23.09 13.60 12.76
N SER A 63 22.75 14.46 13.70
CA SER A 63 21.44 14.44 14.37
C SER A 63 20.26 14.64 13.41
N LEU A 64 20.40 15.53 12.42
CA LEU A 64 19.38 15.72 11.38
C LEU A 64 19.25 14.49 10.46
N LEU A 65 20.37 13.84 10.12
CA LEU A 65 20.37 12.60 9.32
C LEU A 65 19.74 11.44 10.09
N GLU A 66 20.06 11.27 11.38
CA GLU A 66 19.44 10.29 12.25
C GLU A 66 17.92 10.51 12.37
N LYS A 67 17.50 11.77 12.59
CA LYS A 67 16.08 12.14 12.62
C LYS A 67 15.40 11.86 11.28
N ASN A 68 16.04 12.19 10.16
CA ASN A 68 15.50 11.94 8.83
C ASN A 68 15.33 10.42 8.58
N ASN A 69 16.34 9.62 8.88
CA ASN A 69 16.28 8.17 8.76
C ASN A 69 15.13 7.57 9.60
N ASN A 70 14.99 8.01 10.85
CA ASN A 70 13.88 7.61 11.72
C ASN A 70 12.51 7.98 11.14
N LEU A 71 12.35 9.19 10.59
CA LEU A 71 11.12 9.62 9.92
C LEU A 71 10.82 8.78 8.68
N THR A 72 11.84 8.49 7.85
CA THR A 72 11.71 7.63 6.67
C THR A 72 11.29 6.21 7.05
N SER A 73 11.87 5.64 8.10
CA SER A 73 11.50 4.31 8.59
C SER A 73 10.04 4.28 9.06
N LYS A 74 9.62 5.26 9.87
CA LYS A 74 8.23 5.37 10.34
C LYS A 74 7.25 5.57 9.18
N SER A 75 7.59 6.42 8.21
CA SER A 75 6.76 6.64 7.03
C SER A 75 6.58 5.35 6.23
N LYS A 76 7.65 4.55 6.06
CA LYS A 76 7.56 3.24 5.40
C LYS A 76 6.66 2.26 6.16
N GLU A 77 6.72 2.27 7.49
CA GLU A 77 5.86 1.43 8.34
C GLU A 77 4.38 1.83 8.19
N ILE A 78 4.07 3.12 8.30
CA ILE A 78 2.71 3.66 8.10
C ILE A 78 2.18 3.29 6.71
N LEU A 79 2.99 3.48 5.66
CA LEU A 79 2.60 3.12 4.29
C LEU A 79 2.34 1.62 4.15
N LYS A 80 3.10 0.78 4.85
CA LYS A 80 2.87 -0.68 4.86
C LYS A 80 1.57 -1.02 5.58
N GLU A 81 1.29 -0.41 6.73
CA GLU A 81 0.04 -0.60 7.47
C GLU A 81 -1.17 -0.12 6.67
N GLU A 82 -1.11 1.07 6.07
CA GLU A 82 -2.16 1.58 5.18
C GLU A 82 -2.38 0.66 3.98
N LEU A 83 -1.30 0.14 3.41
CA LEU A 83 -1.37 -0.80 2.31
C LEU A 83 -2.06 -2.10 2.74
N GLU A 84 -1.66 -2.72 3.85
CA GLU A 84 -2.31 -3.93 4.37
C GLU A 84 -3.78 -3.70 4.76
N ALA A 85 -4.11 -2.53 5.32
CA ALA A 85 -5.48 -2.12 5.60
C ALA A 85 -6.32 -2.04 4.31
N LYS A 86 -5.78 -1.46 3.23
CA LYS A 86 -6.44 -1.40 1.92
C LYS A 86 -6.61 -2.76 1.23
N LYS A 87 -5.75 -3.75 1.55
CA LYS A 87 -5.86 -5.11 1.02
C LYS A 87 -6.96 -5.92 1.70
N THR A 88 -7.31 -5.57 2.93
CA THR A 88 -8.34 -6.26 3.71
C THR A 88 -9.69 -5.61 3.48
N ALA A 89 -10.74 -6.40 3.26
CA ALA A 89 -12.10 -5.84 3.16
C ALA A 89 -12.50 -5.21 4.51
N PRO A 90 -12.95 -3.94 4.53
CA PRO A 90 -13.39 -3.30 5.77
C PRO A 90 -14.57 -4.02 6.43
N ASP A 91 -14.73 -3.86 7.74
CA ASP A 91 -15.82 -4.46 8.51
C ASP A 91 -17.22 -4.11 7.96
N TYR A 92 -17.41 -2.91 7.43
CA TYR A 92 -18.70 -2.50 6.85
C TYR A 92 -19.03 -3.27 5.57
N VAL A 93 -18.02 -3.73 4.80
CA VAL A 93 -18.22 -4.63 3.66
C VAL A 93 -18.63 -6.02 4.14
N MET A 94 -18.04 -6.50 5.24
CA MET A 94 -18.37 -7.79 5.83
C MET A 94 -19.76 -7.83 6.49
N LYS A 95 -20.32 -6.67 6.84
CA LYS A 95 -21.67 -6.53 7.43
C LYS A 95 -22.68 -5.92 6.46
N SER A 96 -22.31 -5.82 5.18
CA SER A 96 -23.10 -5.08 4.20
C SER A 96 -24.40 -5.82 3.85
N THR A 97 -25.42 -5.05 3.47
CA THR A 97 -26.72 -5.58 3.02
C THR A 97 -26.56 -6.49 1.81
N GLU A 98 -25.64 -6.17 0.91
CA GLU A 98 -25.31 -6.95 -0.29
C GLU A 98 -24.81 -8.35 0.08
N LEU A 99 -23.88 -8.44 1.04
CA LEU A 99 -23.36 -9.73 1.48
C LEU A 99 -24.42 -10.56 2.20
N ILE A 100 -25.23 -9.93 3.06
CA ILE A 100 -26.36 -10.59 3.72
C ILE A 100 -27.34 -11.14 2.67
N THR A 101 -27.61 -10.37 1.61
CA THR A 101 -28.49 -10.78 0.52
C THR A 101 -27.95 -12.00 -0.21
N VAL A 102 -26.66 -12.03 -0.54
CA VAL A 102 -26.01 -13.20 -1.16
C VAL A 102 -26.14 -14.45 -0.29
N VAL A 103 -25.91 -14.34 1.02
CA VAL A 103 -26.05 -15.47 1.96
C VAL A 103 -27.50 -15.95 2.03
N ASN A 104 -28.46 -15.03 2.10
CA ASN A 104 -29.88 -15.34 2.14
C ASN A 104 -30.34 -16.01 0.84
N LEU A 105 -29.93 -15.49 -0.32
CA LEU A 105 -30.24 -16.07 -1.63
C LEU A 105 -29.69 -17.48 -1.75
N LYS A 106 -28.45 -17.74 -1.33
CA LYS A 106 -27.87 -19.08 -1.30
C LYS A 106 -28.77 -20.06 -0.54
N ASN A 107 -29.24 -19.67 0.65
CA ASN A 107 -30.10 -20.52 1.47
C ASN A 107 -31.47 -20.74 0.82
N LYS A 108 -32.13 -19.67 0.34
CA LYS A 108 -33.42 -19.75 -0.37
C LYS A 108 -33.35 -20.64 -1.59
N ILE A 109 -32.28 -20.53 -2.37
CA ILE A 109 -32.03 -21.36 -3.55
C ILE A 109 -31.91 -22.84 -3.15
N LEU A 110 -31.14 -23.16 -2.10
CA LEU A 110 -31.00 -24.54 -1.60
C LEU A 110 -32.33 -25.11 -1.09
N GLU A 111 -33.10 -24.31 -0.36
CA GLU A 111 -34.44 -24.69 0.10
C GLU A 111 -35.38 -24.94 -1.06
N ALA A 112 -35.41 -24.02 -2.04
CA ALA A 112 -36.22 -24.17 -3.24
C ALA A 112 -35.81 -25.42 -4.02
N TYR A 113 -34.53 -25.73 -4.19
CA TYR A 113 -34.12 -26.97 -4.86
C TYR A 113 -34.65 -28.22 -4.17
N ARG A 114 -34.55 -28.29 -2.84
CA ARG A 114 -35.06 -29.43 -2.07
C ARG A 114 -36.56 -29.56 -2.21
N ALA A 115 -37.28 -28.44 -2.09
CA ALA A 115 -38.73 -28.39 -2.24
C ALA A 115 -39.17 -28.80 -3.64
N SER A 116 -38.61 -28.17 -4.69
CA SER A 116 -38.97 -28.48 -6.08
C SER A 116 -38.60 -29.91 -6.46
N GLN A 117 -37.49 -30.45 -5.95
CA GLN A 117 -37.14 -31.85 -6.16
C GLN A 117 -38.21 -32.79 -5.58
N GLN A 118 -38.71 -32.50 -4.38
CA GLN A 118 -39.78 -33.27 -3.76
C GLN A 118 -41.10 -33.12 -4.52
N SER A 119 -41.48 -31.89 -4.88
CA SER A 119 -42.69 -31.60 -5.67
C SER A 119 -42.71 -32.37 -6.99
N VAL A 120 -41.63 -32.29 -7.77
CA VAL A 120 -41.57 -32.92 -9.11
C VAL A 120 -41.56 -34.43 -9.03
N ARG A 121 -41.00 -35.03 -7.97
CA ARG A 121 -41.12 -36.49 -7.73
C ARG A 121 -42.54 -36.93 -7.44
N ALA A 122 -43.38 -36.06 -6.87
CA ALA A 122 -44.76 -36.33 -6.55
C ALA A 122 -45.73 -36.05 -7.73
N PHE A 123 -45.24 -35.50 -8.84
CA PHE A 123 -46.06 -35.24 -10.02
C PHE A 123 -46.26 -36.51 -10.84
N GLU A 124 -47.42 -37.14 -10.70
CA GLU A 124 -47.77 -38.41 -11.34
C GLU A 124 -48.05 -38.31 -12.85
N ASN A 125 -48.35 -37.11 -13.34
CA ASN A 125 -48.74 -36.86 -14.73
C ASN A 125 -47.62 -36.21 -15.57
N LEU A 126 -46.39 -36.22 -15.07
CA LEU A 126 -45.21 -35.83 -15.85
C LEU A 126 -44.56 -37.02 -16.54
N ASP A 127 -43.97 -36.76 -17.69
CA ASP A 127 -43.15 -37.73 -18.38
C ASP A 127 -41.80 -37.89 -17.68
N LYS A 128 -41.18 -39.08 -17.84
CA LYS A 128 -39.87 -39.36 -17.24
C LYS A 128 -38.79 -38.39 -17.74
N GLU A 129 -38.85 -38.02 -19.03
CA GLU A 129 -37.86 -37.12 -19.61
C GLU A 129 -38.01 -35.69 -19.08
N GLU A 130 -39.24 -35.19 -18.88
CA GLU A 130 -39.49 -33.86 -18.32
C GLU A 130 -38.97 -33.75 -16.87
N SER A 131 -39.20 -34.79 -16.08
CA SER A 131 -38.69 -34.87 -14.71
C SER A 131 -37.16 -34.92 -14.69
N LYS A 132 -36.55 -35.69 -15.60
CA LYS A 132 -35.09 -35.82 -15.72
C LYS A 132 -34.44 -34.52 -16.20
N GLU A 133 -35.04 -33.83 -17.17
CA GLU A 133 -34.61 -32.52 -17.64
C GLU A 133 -34.62 -31.51 -16.49
N PHE A 134 -35.69 -31.50 -15.70
CA PHE A 134 -35.79 -30.67 -14.51
C PHE A 134 -34.71 -31.00 -13.46
N PHE A 135 -34.50 -32.28 -13.16
CA PHE A 135 -33.46 -32.66 -12.19
C PHE A 135 -32.05 -32.28 -12.66
N THR A 136 -31.81 -32.34 -13.96
CA THR A 136 -30.54 -31.87 -14.57
C THR A 136 -30.43 -30.35 -14.44
N TYR A 137 -31.53 -29.63 -14.71
CA TYR A 137 -31.59 -28.19 -14.56
C TYR A 137 -31.31 -27.73 -13.12
N ILE A 138 -31.97 -28.31 -12.12
CA ILE A 138 -31.74 -27.91 -10.72
C ILE A 138 -30.32 -28.24 -10.25
N ALA A 139 -29.75 -29.37 -10.69
CA ALA A 139 -28.38 -29.73 -10.37
C ALA A 139 -27.39 -28.69 -10.93
N ASN A 140 -27.56 -28.29 -12.19
CA ASN A 140 -26.76 -27.23 -12.80
C ASN A 140 -26.90 -25.89 -12.08
N ALA A 141 -28.11 -25.58 -11.63
CA ALA A 141 -28.39 -24.35 -10.90
C ALA A 141 -27.72 -24.33 -9.51
N VAL A 142 -27.68 -25.48 -8.80
CA VAL A 142 -26.89 -25.66 -7.56
C VAL A 142 -25.41 -25.42 -7.80
N MET A 143 -24.85 -25.99 -8.89
CA MET A 143 -23.43 -25.80 -9.22
C MET A 143 -23.12 -24.33 -9.48
N LYS A 144 -23.92 -23.65 -10.31
CA LYS A 144 -23.77 -22.22 -10.60
C LYS A 144 -23.83 -21.37 -9.32
N THR A 145 -24.78 -21.67 -8.44
CA THR A 145 -24.91 -21.00 -7.13
C THR A 145 -23.65 -21.18 -6.28
N THR A 146 -23.10 -22.40 -6.26
CA THR A 146 -21.86 -22.71 -5.53
C THR A 146 -20.68 -21.92 -6.08
N ASP A 147 -20.54 -21.82 -7.39
CA ASP A 147 -19.45 -21.10 -8.03
C ASP A 147 -19.57 -19.58 -7.85
N LEU A 148 -20.78 -19.02 -7.89
CA LEU A 148 -21.03 -17.62 -7.54
C LEU A 148 -20.67 -17.32 -6.08
N PHE A 149 -20.97 -18.24 -5.16
CA PHE A 149 -20.60 -18.08 -3.76
C PHE A 149 -19.07 -18.14 -3.57
N LYS A 150 -18.37 -19.01 -4.30
CA LYS A 150 -16.89 -19.02 -4.33
C LYS A 150 -16.34 -17.69 -4.87
N GLN A 151 -16.92 -17.14 -5.94
CA GLN A 151 -16.52 -15.84 -6.47
C GLN A 151 -16.72 -14.73 -5.45
N CYS A 152 -17.85 -14.70 -4.73
CA CYS A 152 -18.10 -13.76 -3.64
C CYS A 152 -17.03 -13.87 -2.56
N LYS A 153 -16.70 -15.09 -2.13
CA LYS A 153 -15.60 -15.35 -1.20
C LYS A 153 -14.27 -14.80 -1.72
N THR A 154 -13.93 -15.08 -2.98
CA THR A 154 -12.72 -14.54 -3.60
C THR A 154 -12.71 -13.01 -3.58
N ILE A 155 -13.82 -12.34 -3.94
CA ILE A 155 -13.92 -10.87 -3.91
C ILE A 155 -13.71 -10.31 -2.49
N LEU A 156 -14.23 -10.97 -1.46
CA LEU A 156 -14.06 -10.54 -0.07
C LEU A 156 -12.61 -10.71 0.41
N TYR A 157 -11.97 -11.84 0.10
CA TYR A 157 -10.65 -12.19 0.64
C TYR A 157 -9.48 -11.88 -0.30
N THR A 158 -9.74 -11.33 -1.49
CA THR A 158 -8.67 -10.91 -2.40
C THR A 158 -7.86 -9.80 -1.76
N ARG A 159 -6.53 -10.03 -1.68
CA ARG A 159 -5.53 -9.10 -1.13
C ARG A 159 -5.09 -8.03 -2.14
N SER A 160 -5.71 -7.94 -3.30
CA SER A 160 -5.48 -6.81 -4.23
C SER A 160 -6.11 -5.55 -3.65
N ILE A 161 -5.54 -4.38 -3.99
CA ILE A 161 -6.13 -3.08 -3.67
C ILE A 161 -7.39 -2.92 -4.53
N ILE A 162 -8.51 -3.40 -4.02
CA ILE A 162 -9.84 -3.20 -4.61
C ILE A 162 -10.56 -2.24 -3.68
N GLN A 163 -11.06 -1.13 -4.22
CA GLN A 163 -11.82 -0.17 -3.43
C GLN A 163 -13.05 -0.88 -2.80
N PRO A 164 -13.38 -0.60 -1.53
CA PRO A 164 -14.51 -1.23 -0.88
C PRO A 164 -15.84 -1.09 -1.65
N GLU A 165 -16.06 0.06 -2.28
CA GLU A 165 -17.25 0.35 -3.08
C GLU A 165 -17.30 -0.54 -4.33
N GLU A 166 -16.14 -0.79 -4.95
CA GLU A 166 -16.02 -1.72 -6.07
C GLU A 166 -16.25 -3.17 -5.62
N ARG A 167 -15.81 -3.54 -4.40
CA ARG A 167 -16.13 -4.86 -3.82
C ARG A 167 -17.62 -5.01 -3.63
N LEU A 168 -18.30 -4.03 -3.04
CA LEU A 168 -19.74 -4.04 -2.85
C LEU A 168 -20.50 -4.15 -4.16
N LYS A 169 -20.11 -3.37 -5.18
CA LYS A 169 -20.70 -3.47 -6.53
C LYS A 169 -20.57 -4.88 -7.12
N LYS A 170 -19.39 -5.50 -7.00
CA LYS A 170 -19.17 -6.88 -7.48
C LYS A 170 -19.99 -7.91 -6.71
N ILE A 171 -20.19 -7.70 -5.40
CA ILE A 171 -21.06 -8.56 -4.57
C ILE A 171 -22.53 -8.38 -4.98
N ASP A 172 -22.96 -7.16 -5.28
CA ASP A 172 -24.31 -6.88 -5.78
C ASP A 172 -24.56 -7.53 -7.16
N GLU A 173 -23.60 -7.45 -8.07
CA GLU A 173 -23.67 -8.17 -9.36
C GLU A 173 -23.81 -9.69 -9.18
N ILE A 174 -23.22 -10.27 -8.12
CA ILE A 174 -23.43 -11.68 -7.75
C ILE A 174 -24.85 -11.91 -7.21
N SER A 175 -25.36 -11.00 -6.39
CA SER A 175 -26.74 -11.04 -5.88
C SER A 175 -27.77 -11.06 -7.01
N ILE A 176 -27.58 -10.23 -8.04
CA ILE A 176 -28.45 -10.20 -9.23
C ILE A 176 -28.45 -11.57 -9.93
N LYS A 177 -27.28 -12.16 -10.17
CA LYS A 177 -27.17 -13.48 -10.82
C LYS A 177 -27.80 -14.60 -9.99
N LEU A 178 -27.66 -14.54 -8.66
CA LEU A 178 -28.32 -15.51 -7.77
C LEU A 178 -29.84 -15.35 -7.78
N THR A 179 -30.33 -14.11 -7.82
CA THR A 179 -31.77 -13.81 -7.96
C THR A 179 -32.32 -14.38 -9.26
N GLU A 180 -31.61 -14.19 -10.38
CA GLU A 180 -31.99 -14.78 -11.67
C GLU A 180 -32.06 -16.31 -11.62
N ILE A 181 -31.09 -16.97 -10.97
CA ILE A 181 -31.12 -18.43 -10.77
C ILE A 181 -32.35 -18.85 -9.95
N PHE A 182 -32.64 -18.13 -8.87
CA PHE A 182 -33.79 -18.41 -8.01
C PHE A 182 -35.11 -18.25 -8.76
N ASP A 183 -35.30 -17.13 -9.46
CA ASP A 183 -36.54 -16.84 -10.19
C ASP A 183 -36.78 -17.85 -11.33
N ASN A 184 -35.72 -18.22 -12.05
CA ASN A 184 -35.83 -19.22 -13.11
C ASN A 184 -36.18 -20.61 -12.56
N LEU A 185 -35.63 -20.99 -11.40
CA LEU A 185 -35.98 -22.24 -10.73
C LEU A 185 -37.47 -22.29 -10.37
N ILE A 186 -37.97 -21.25 -9.69
CA ILE A 186 -39.38 -21.16 -9.29
C ILE A 186 -40.29 -21.15 -10.52
N THR A 187 -39.87 -20.48 -11.59
CA THR A 187 -40.63 -20.42 -12.85
C THR A 187 -40.73 -21.79 -13.52
N TYR A 188 -39.64 -22.55 -13.57
CA TYR A 188 -39.65 -23.88 -14.17
C TYR A 188 -40.48 -24.87 -13.32
N GLU A 189 -40.37 -24.85 -12.00
CA GLU A 189 -41.24 -25.66 -11.14
C GLU A 189 -42.72 -25.34 -11.37
N LYS A 190 -43.10 -24.05 -11.43
CA LYS A 190 -44.47 -23.63 -11.73
C LYS A 190 -44.97 -24.16 -13.06
N LYS A 191 -44.13 -24.12 -14.11
CA LYS A 191 -44.45 -24.67 -15.43
C LYS A 191 -44.76 -26.16 -15.35
N LEU A 192 -43.94 -26.93 -14.63
CA LEU A 192 -44.16 -28.37 -14.45
C LEU A 192 -45.41 -28.68 -13.65
N LYS A 193 -45.68 -27.91 -12.58
CA LYS A 193 -46.92 -28.03 -11.80
C LYS A 193 -48.16 -27.81 -12.68
N GLN A 194 -48.16 -26.76 -13.50
CA GLN A 194 -49.26 -26.47 -14.43
C GLN A 194 -49.46 -27.59 -15.46
N LEU A 195 -48.37 -28.13 -15.99
CA LEU A 195 -48.42 -29.21 -16.96
C LEU A 195 -48.99 -30.50 -16.34
N ASN A 196 -48.52 -30.87 -15.14
CA ASN A 196 -49.04 -31.99 -14.37
C ASN A 196 -50.55 -31.85 -14.13
N SER A 197 -51.01 -30.70 -13.63
CA SER A 197 -52.43 -30.44 -13.39
C SER A 197 -53.27 -30.45 -14.67
N THR A 198 -52.75 -29.91 -15.78
CA THR A 198 -53.47 -29.89 -17.07
C THR A 198 -53.68 -31.31 -17.61
N ARG A 199 -52.67 -32.17 -17.48
CA ARG A 199 -52.74 -33.56 -17.93
C ARG A 199 -53.67 -34.40 -17.04
N ASP A 200 -53.69 -34.13 -15.74
CA ASP A 200 -54.63 -34.74 -14.79
C ASP A 200 -56.10 -34.45 -15.15
N ILE A 201 -56.41 -33.18 -15.42
CA ILE A 201 -57.75 -32.74 -15.85
C ILE A 201 -58.13 -33.42 -17.17
N ARG A 202 -57.21 -33.49 -18.15
CA ARG A 202 -57.48 -34.15 -19.44
C ARG A 202 -57.78 -35.63 -19.26
N LYS A 203 -57.02 -36.36 -18.42
CA LYS A 203 -57.29 -37.77 -18.12
C LYS A 203 -58.68 -37.93 -17.51
N THR A 204 -58.99 -37.13 -16.49
CA THR A 204 -60.29 -37.15 -15.82
C THR A 204 -61.45 -36.90 -16.80
N LEU A 205 -61.33 -35.92 -17.70
CA LEU A 205 -62.36 -35.62 -18.71
C LEU A 205 -62.54 -36.77 -19.72
N ILE A 206 -61.44 -37.41 -20.13
CA ILE A 206 -61.50 -38.58 -21.02
C ILE A 206 -62.21 -39.74 -20.32
N ASP A 207 -61.94 -39.97 -19.05
CA ASP A 207 -62.53 -41.06 -18.28
C ASP A 207 -64.02 -40.83 -18.00
N LEU A 208 -64.44 -39.58 -17.79
CA LEU A 208 -65.85 -39.20 -17.68
C LEU A 208 -66.63 -39.39 -18.98
N ASN A 209 -65.99 -39.25 -20.15
CA ASN A 209 -66.66 -39.35 -21.45
C ASN A 209 -66.70 -40.80 -22.00
N LYS A 210 -66.07 -41.75 -21.30
CA LYS A 210 -66.08 -43.19 -21.62
C LYS A 210 -67.14 -43.98 -20.82
N ASN A 211 -67.68 -43.38 -19.77
CA ASN A 211 -68.78 -43.90 -18.96
C ASN A 211 -70.10 -43.22 -19.36
#